data_AF-A0A2T5JWR1-F1
#
_entry.id   AF-A0A2T5JWR1-F1
#
_cell.length_a   1.000
_cell.length_b   1.000
_cell.length_c   1.000
_cell.angle_alpha   90.00
_cell.angle_beta   90.00
_cell.angle_gamma   90.00
#
_symmetry.space_group_name_H-M   'P 1'
#
loop_
_entity.id
_entity.type
_entity.pdbx_description
1 polymer ?
#
loop_
_entity_poly.entity_id
_entity_poly.type
_entity_poly.pdbx_seq_one_letter_code
_entity_poly.pdbx_strand_id
1 'polypeptide(L)' 'MANARKYPIDFSAPPAVGTTLKIGRKVGEVVAVTPHARRDGAPSWLITWSIEGRRATSGLRAAGVCYERGER' A
#
# COMPACT_ATOMS: atom_id res chain seq x y z
N MET A 1 8.38 22.85 6.92
CA MET A 1 8.40 21.46 6.41
C MET A 1 6.98 20.93 6.45
N ALA A 2 6.33 20.76 5.28
CA ALA A 2 4.93 20.36 5.23
C ALA A 2 4.78 18.91 5.72
N ASN A 3 4.08 18.74 6.85
CA ASN A 3 3.66 17.45 7.38
C ASN A 3 2.88 16.71 6.30
N ALA A 4 3.48 15.69 5.69
CA ALA A 4 2.75 14.75 4.84
C ALA A 4 1.63 14.18 5.69
N ARG A 5 0.37 14.55 5.41
CA ARG A 5 -0.82 13.89 5.97
C ARG A 5 -0.65 12.39 5.68
N LYS A 6 -0.18 11.66 6.69
CA LYS A 6 -0.03 10.21 6.67
C LYS A 6 -1.45 9.65 6.69
N TYR A 7 -1.88 9.05 5.59
CA TYR A 7 -3.19 8.37 5.56
C TYR A 7 -2.92 6.93 6.01
N PRO A 8 -3.43 6.53 7.19
CA PRO A 8 -3.12 5.22 7.71
C PRO A 8 -3.84 4.18 6.85
N ILE A 9 -3.04 3.41 6.12
CA ILE A 9 -3.46 2.10 5.66
C ILE A 9 -3.44 1.24 6.93
N ASP A 10 -4.62 0.90 7.44
CA ASP A 10 -4.78 0.07 8.63
C ASP A 10 -5.76 -1.05 8.33
N PHE A 11 -5.22 -2.19 7.96
CA PHE A 11 -5.95 -3.41 7.71
C PHE A 11 -5.58 -4.45 8.77
N SER A 12 -6.59 -5.05 9.38
CA SER A 12 -6.39 -6.19 10.31
C SER A 12 -6.14 -7.50 9.58
N ALA A 13 -6.54 -7.60 8.31
CA ALA A 13 -6.36 -8.74 7.43
C ALA A 13 -6.07 -8.24 5.99
N PRO A 14 -5.41 -9.03 5.12
CA PRO A 14 -5.20 -8.63 3.74
C PRO A 14 -6.52 -8.28 3.03
N PRO A 15 -6.64 -7.09 2.40
CA PRO A 15 -7.82 -6.74 1.62
C PRO A 15 -7.94 -7.63 0.38
N ALA A 16 -9.14 -7.78 -0.15
CA ALA A 16 -9.33 -8.50 -1.42
C ALA A 16 -8.75 -7.70 -2.59
N VAL A 17 -8.26 -8.40 -3.62
CA VAL A 17 -7.95 -7.78 -4.92
C VAL A 17 -9.21 -7.13 -5.49
N GLY A 18 -9.08 -5.93 -6.04
CA GLY A 18 -10.18 -5.05 -6.46
C GLY A 18 -10.68 -4.10 -5.36
N THR A 19 -10.20 -4.23 -4.11
CA THR A 19 -10.56 -3.28 -3.06
C THR A 19 -10.02 -1.89 -3.39
N THR A 20 -10.88 -0.87 -3.39
CA THR A 20 -10.47 0.52 -3.58
C THR A 20 -10.35 1.25 -2.25
N LEU A 21 -9.26 1.99 -2.05
CA LEU A 21 -9.04 2.84 -0.88
C LEU A 21 -8.59 4.24 -1.30
N LYS A 22 -9.07 5.26 -0.59
CA LYS A 22 -8.61 6.63 -0.79
C LYS A 22 -7.25 6.84 -0.12
N ILE A 23 -6.19 6.90 -0.92
CA ILE A 23 -4.82 7.16 -0.48
C ILE A 23 -4.52 8.64 -0.73
N GLY A 24 -4.84 9.44 0.29
CA GLY A 24 -4.78 10.89 0.23
C GLY A 24 -5.80 11.52 -0.71
N ARG A 25 -5.32 12.15 -1.78
CA ARG A 25 -6.21 12.75 -2.79
C ARG A 25 -6.55 11.78 -3.93
N LYS A 26 -5.92 10.62 -3.96
CA LYS A 26 -6.04 9.63 -5.03
C LYS A 26 -6.82 8.41 -4.56
N VAL A 27 -7.36 7.66 -5.50
CA VAL A 27 -7.94 6.34 -5.26
C VAL A 27 -6.93 5.31 -5.73
N GLY A 28 -6.57 4.38 -4.84
CA GLY A 28 -5.80 3.21 -5.18
C GLY A 28 -6.67 1.97 -5.18
N GLU A 29 -6.50 1.12 -6.17
CA GLU A 29 -7.11 -0.20 -6.23
C GLU A 29 -6.06 -1.27 -5.89
N VAL A 30 -6.42 -2.20 -5.01
CA VAL A 30 -5.56 -3.35 -4.70
C VAL A 30 -5.52 -4.27 -5.93
N VAL A 31 -4.35 -4.44 -6.53
CA VAL A 31 -4.15 -5.32 -7.69
C VAL A 31 -3.47 -6.63 -7.34
N ALA A 32 -2.78 -6.70 -6.19
CA ALA A 32 -2.22 -7.94 -5.67
C ALA A 32 -2.03 -7.84 -4.15
N VAL A 33 -2.06 -8.99 -3.48
CA VAL A 33 -1.69 -9.10 -2.07
C VAL A 33 -0.84 -10.35 -1.90
N THR A 34 0.38 -10.18 -1.41
CA THR A 34 1.35 -11.27 -1.27
C THR A 34 1.84 -11.38 0.19
N PRO A 35 2.09 -12.59 0.69
CA PRO A 35 2.71 -12.75 2.01
C PRO A 35 4.13 -12.18 1.99
N HIS A 36 4.51 -11.48 3.06
CA HIS A 36 5.79 -10.80 3.20
C HIS A 36 6.28 -10.89 4.65
N ALA A 37 7.51 -11.34 4.86
CA ALA A 37 8.13 -11.30 6.17
C ALA A 37 8.72 -9.92 6.44
N ARG A 38 8.34 -9.30 7.56
CA ARG A 38 8.96 -8.04 8.01
C ARG A 38 10.41 -8.28 8.42
N ARG A 39 11.16 -7.19 8.58
CA ARG A 39 12.56 -7.24 9.05
C ARG A 39 12.72 -7.95 10.40
N ASP A 40 11.71 -7.90 11.27
CA ASP A 40 11.71 -8.60 12.56
C ASP A 40 11.35 -10.09 12.46
N GLY A 41 10.99 -10.58 11.26
CA GLY A 41 10.57 -11.96 11.03
C GLY A 41 9.06 -12.19 11.18
N ALA A 42 8.29 -11.21 11.67
CA ALA A 42 6.84 -11.36 11.74
C ALA A 42 6.22 -11.53 10.35
N PRO A 43 5.33 -12.52 10.19
CA PRO A 43 4.54 -12.66 8.97
C PRO A 43 3.63 -11.45 8.81
N SER A 44 3.67 -10.86 7.64
CA SER A 44 2.87 -9.72 7.24
C SER A 44 2.40 -9.93 5.79
N TRP A 45 1.65 -8.97 5.28
CA TRP A 45 1.24 -8.95 3.89
C TRP A 45 1.73 -7.68 3.22
N LEU A 46 2.14 -7.80 1.97
CA LEU A 46 2.46 -6.72 1.06
C LEU A 46 1.28 -6.55 0.11
N ILE A 47 0.73 -5.35 0.09
CA ILE A 47 -0.39 -4.95 -0.76
C ILE A 47 0.19 -4.16 -1.93
N THR A 48 -0.12 -4.57 -3.15
CA THR A 48 0.19 -3.83 -4.38
C THR A 48 -1.04 -3.07 -4.82
N TRP A 49 -0.88 -1.78 -5.06
CA TRP A 49 -1.90 -0.85 -5.46
C TRP A 49 -1.65 -0.35 -6.88
N SER A 50 -2.71 -0.17 -7.67
CA SER A 50 -2.73 0.66 -8.86
C SER A 50 -3.35 2.01 -8.50
N ILE A 51 -2.59 3.08 -8.63
CA ILE A 51 -2.99 4.45 -8.33
C ILE A 51 -2.76 5.28 -9.58
N GLU A 52 -3.83 5.67 -10.27
CA GLU A 52 -3.75 6.43 -11.53
C GLU A 52 -2.81 5.78 -12.57
N GLY A 53 -2.85 4.45 -12.68
CA GLY A 53 -2.00 3.69 -13.62
C GLY A 53 -0.54 3.49 -13.15
N ARG A 54 -0.17 3.98 -11.97
CA ARG A 54 1.13 3.71 -11.35
C ARG A 54 1.01 2.65 -10.28
N ARG A 55 1.99 1.76 -10.23
CA ARG A 55 2.07 0.75 -9.17
C ARG A 55 2.72 1.33 -7.91
N ALA A 56 2.15 0.99 -6.77
CA ALA A 56 2.68 1.30 -5.46
C ALA A 56 2.47 0.12 -4.52
N THR A 57 3.26 0.01 -3.46
CA THR A 57 3.16 -1.07 -2.48
C THR A 57 3.04 -0.52 -1.06
N SER A 58 2.39 -1.28 -0.18
CA SER A 58 2.34 -0.98 1.25
C SER A 58 2.19 -2.24 2.09
N GLY A 59 2.50 -2.16 3.38
CA GLY A 59 2.07 -3.18 4.33
C GLY A 59 0.60 -3.03 4.73
N LEU A 60 0.11 -3.98 5.53
CA LEU A 60 -1.21 -3.91 6.19
C LEU A 60 -1.37 -2.69 7.10
N ARG A 61 -0.29 -2.28 7.77
CA ARG A 61 -0.25 -1.13 8.67
C ARG A 61 0.86 -0.20 8.22
N ALA A 62 0.52 0.78 7.40
CA ALA A 62 1.48 1.69 6.80
C ALA A 62 0.94 3.12 6.82
N ALA A 63 1.84 4.08 7.01
CA ALA A 63 1.51 5.50 6.98
C ALA A 63 1.28 6.06 5.56
N GLY A 64 1.48 5.23 4.54
CA GLY A 64 1.38 5.56 3.13
C GLY A 64 1.83 4.40 2.24
N VAL A 65 1.91 4.68 0.94
CA VAL A 65 2.40 3.73 -0.07
C VAL A 65 3.78 4.13 -0.58
N CYS A 66 4.56 3.14 -1.00
CA CYS A 66 5.82 3.31 -1.70
C CYS A 66 5.58 3.07 -3.19
N TYR A 67 5.77 4.08 -4.04
CA TYR A 67 5.69 3.90 -5.48
C TYR A 67 6.86 3.06 -5.98
N GLU A 68 6.61 2.14 -6.91
CA GLU A 68 7.70 1.48 -7.63
C GLU A 68 8.51 2.57 -8.36
N ARG A 69 9.85 2.51 -8.27
CA ARG A 69 10.69 3.38 -9.10
C ARG A 69 10.44 2.96 -10.54
N GLY A 70 9.68 3.77 -11.28
CA GLY A 70 9.58 3.61 -12.72
C GLY A 70 10.98 3.68 -13.31
N GLU A 71 11.42 2.60 -13.94
CA GLU A 71 12.55 2.65 -14.88
C GLU A 71 12.17 3.68 -15.94
N ARG A 72 13.06 4.66 -16.11
CA ARG A 72 12.87 5.85 -16.93
C ARG A 72 13.35 5.60 -18.34
#